data_AF-A0A944JPI4-F1
#
_entry.id   AF-A0A944JPI4-F1
#
_cell.length_a   1.000
_cell.length_b   1.000
_cell.length_c   1.000
_cell.angle_alpha   90.00
_cell.angle_beta   90.00
_cell.angle_gamma   90.00
#
_symmetry.space_group_name_H-M   'P 1'
#
loop_
_entity.id
_entity.type
_entity.pdbx_description
1 polymer ?
#
loop_
_entity_poly.entity_id
_entity_poly.type
_entity_poly.pdbx_seq_one_letter_code
_entity_poly.pdbx_strand_id
1 'polypeptide(L)' 'MRWRSRYYVGDWMTGLAGAGLRVRVRHVPHHDHEIEVFDGVTDAYLGPAHLADAATPEQRAALRRTRAADA' A
#
# COMPACT_ATOMS: atom_id res chain seq x y z
N MET A 1 5.16 6.88 2.99
CA MET A 1 3.96 7.75 3.17
C MET A 1 3.37 7.54 4.56
N ARG A 2 2.81 8.57 5.23
CA ARG A 2 2.12 8.41 6.54
C ARG A 2 0.62 8.66 6.41
N TRP A 3 -0.21 7.72 6.85
CA TRP A 3 -1.67 7.81 6.84
C TRP A 3 -2.27 7.09 8.06
N ARG A 4 -3.27 7.69 8.72
CA ARG A 4 -3.86 7.22 10.01
C ARG A 4 -2.81 6.79 11.05
N SER A 5 -1.75 7.58 11.19
CA SER A 5 -0.60 7.33 12.08
C SER A 5 0.22 6.06 11.80
N ARG A 6 0.10 5.48 10.60
CA ARG A 6 0.92 4.33 10.15
C ARG A 6 1.71 4.69 8.90
N TYR A 7 2.80 3.95 8.67
CA TYR A 7 3.62 4.11 7.47
C TYR A 7 3.23 3.07 6.42
N TYR A 8 3.03 3.55 5.20
CA TYR A 8 2.74 2.72 4.02
C TYR A 8 3.84 2.91 2.97
N VAL A 9 4.13 1.81 2.28
CA VAL A 9 5.08 1.69 1.18
C VAL A 9 4.38 1.02 0.00
N GLY A 10 4.56 1.56 -1.20
CA GLY A 10 4.10 0.97 -2.45
C GLY A 10 5.14 1.20 -3.51
N ASP A 11 5.18 0.33 -4.53
CA ASP A 11 6.23 0.35 -5.55
C ASP A 11 6.26 1.69 -6.31
N TRP A 12 5.08 2.28 -6.53
CA TRP A 12 4.89 3.60 -7.15
C TRP A 12 5.54 4.74 -6.35
N MET A 13 5.86 4.54 -5.07
CA MET A 13 6.55 5.57 -4.27
C MET A 13 8.02 5.73 -4.69
N THR A 14 8.61 4.73 -5.36
CA THR A 14 9.99 4.76 -5.83
C THR A 14 10.12 5.81 -6.94
N GLY A 15 10.88 6.88 -6.69
CA GLY A 15 11.05 8.03 -7.61
C GLY A 15 10.05 9.17 -7.41
N LEU A 16 8.95 8.96 -6.67
CA LEU A 16 7.95 9.98 -6.33
C LEU A 16 8.03 10.46 -4.87
N ALA A 17 8.72 9.73 -3.99
CA ALA A 17 8.75 9.91 -2.54
C ALA A 17 9.35 11.24 -2.00
N GLY A 18 9.82 12.14 -2.86
CA GLY A 18 10.40 13.43 -2.45
C GLY A 18 9.62 14.67 -2.88
N ALA A 19 8.63 14.55 -3.76
CA ALA A 19 8.11 15.70 -4.52
C ALA A 19 6.89 16.41 -3.88
N GLY A 20 6.51 16.08 -2.65
CA GLY A 20 5.29 16.64 -2.04
C GLY A 20 3.99 16.20 -2.74
N LEU A 21 3.99 14.98 -3.31
CA LEU A 21 2.87 14.42 -4.04
C LEU A 21 1.60 14.38 -3.16
N ARG A 22 0.54 15.04 -3.63
CA ARG A 22 -0.80 14.92 -3.05
C ARG A 22 -1.43 13.64 -3.55
N VAL A 23 -1.86 12.78 -2.64
CA VAL A 23 -2.49 11.49 -2.98
C VAL A 23 -3.86 11.36 -2.34
N ARG A 24 -4.76 10.65 -3.01
CA ARG A 24 -6.04 10.19 -2.46
C ARG A 24 -5.92 8.73 -2.10
N VAL A 25 -6.45 8.39 -0.92
CA VAL A 25 -6.43 7.03 -0.39
C VAL A 25 -7.84 6.48 -0.38
N ARG A 26 -8.02 5.29 -0.95
CA ARG A 26 -9.20 4.45 -0.74
C ARG A 26 -8.79 3.25 0.08
N HIS A 27 -9.64 2.88 1.03
CA HIS A 27 -9.44 1.70 1.86
C HIS A 27 -10.79 1.03 2.07
N VAL A 28 -10.76 -0.29 2.17
CA VAL A 28 -11.92 -1.05 2.62
C VAL A 28 -11.92 -1.01 4.16
N PRO A 29 -13.06 -0.70 4.81
CA PRO A 29 -13.17 -0.78 6.25
C PRO A 29 -12.69 -2.15 6.77
N HIS A 30 -11.88 -2.15 7.83
CA HIS A 30 -11.22 -3.34 8.42
C HIS A 30 -10.07 -3.96 7.58
N HIS A 31 -9.75 -3.41 6.41
CA HIS A 31 -8.65 -3.87 5.56
C HIS A 31 -7.45 -2.89 5.59
N ASP A 32 -7.04 -2.47 6.79
CA ASP A 32 -6.05 -1.39 6.95
C ASP A 32 -4.61 -1.77 6.53
N HIS A 33 -4.38 -3.01 6.09
CA HIS A 33 -3.04 -3.49 5.72
C HIS A 33 -2.66 -3.18 4.28
N GLU A 34 -3.65 -2.93 3.43
CA GLU A 34 -3.50 -2.52 2.05
C GLU A 34 -4.43 -1.35 1.77
N ILE A 35 -3.89 -0.32 1.14
CA ILE A 35 -4.65 0.84 0.71
C ILE A 35 -4.45 1.04 -0.79
N GLU A 36 -5.49 1.46 -1.48
CA GLU A 36 -5.40 1.88 -2.87
C GLU A 36 -5.06 3.37 -2.93
N VAL A 37 -4.06 3.71 -3.75
CA VAL A 37 -3.57 5.08 -3.84
C VAL A 37 -3.75 5.63 -5.24
N PHE A 38 -4.27 6.85 -5.28
CA PHE A 38 -4.56 7.61 -6.48
C PHE A 38 -3.87 8.97 -6.41
N ASP A 39 -3.53 9.53 -7.56
CA ASP A 39 -3.01 10.89 -7.68
C ASP A 39 -4.08 11.90 -7.26
N GLY A 40 -3.71 12.87 -6.43
CA GLY A 40 -4.65 13.82 -5.85
C GLY A 40 -5.17 14.89 -6.80
N VAL A 41 -4.54 15.07 -7.96
CA VAL A 41 -4.90 16.10 -8.95
C VAL A 41 -5.64 15.47 -10.13
N THR A 42 -5.13 14.36 -10.63
CA THR A 42 -5.59 13.68 -11.84
C THR A 42 -6.52 12.50 -11.57
N ASP A 43 -6.64 12.07 -10.29
CA ASP A 43 -7.36 10.86 -9.88
C ASP A 43 -6.84 9.57 -10.56
N ALA A 44 -5.63 9.63 -11.13
CA ALA A 44 -4.98 8.49 -11.76
C ALA A 44 -4.61 7.44 -10.71
N TYR A 45 -4.88 6.17 -10.98
CA TYR A 45 -4.47 5.10 -10.08
C TYR A 45 -2.96 4.93 -10.10
N LEU A 46 -2.33 5.06 -8.93
CA LEU A 46 -0.88 4.91 -8.76
C LEU A 46 -0.51 3.48 -8.37
N GLY A 47 -1.40 2.80 -7.65
CA GLY A 47 -1.20 1.43 -7.20
C GLY A 47 -1.51 1.24 -5.72
N PRO A 48 -1.37 0.00 -5.22
CA PRO A 48 -1.57 -0.30 -3.82
C PRO A 48 -0.38 0.19 -2.98
N ALA A 49 -0.61 0.40 -1.69
CA ALA A 49 0.43 0.59 -0.69
C ALA A 49 0.16 -0.30 0.53
N HIS A 50 1.22 -0.91 1.05
CA HIS A 50 1.18 -1.85 2.16
C HIS A 50 1.83 -1.25 3.40
N LEU A 51 1.40 -1.68 4.58
CA LEU A 51 2.01 -1.26 5.85
C LEU A 51 3.50 -1.60 5.91
N ALA A 52 4.34 -0.60 6.13
CA ALA A 52 5.79 -0.76 6.26
C ALA A 52 6.20 -1.52 7.53
N ASP A 53 5.41 -1.38 8.60
CA ASP A 53 5.66 -1.98 9.92
C ASP A 53 5.08 -3.40 10.08
N ALA A 54 4.21 -3.86 9.19
CA ALA A 54 3.34 -5.01 9.44
C ALA A 54 3.58 -6.15 8.44
N ALA A 55 4.62 -6.94 8.69
CA ALA A 55 4.55 -8.36 8.35
C ALA A 55 4.25 -9.14 9.63
N THR A 56 2.97 -9.25 10.00
CA THR A 56 2.59 -10.20 11.06
C THR A 56 2.87 -11.64 10.57
N PRO A 57 3.22 -12.58 11.47
CA PRO A 57 3.52 -13.96 11.10
C PRO A 57 2.43 -14.64 10.26
N GLU A 58 1.14 -14.34 10.50
CA GLU A 58 0.03 -14.86 9.68
C GLU A 58 0.05 -14.34 8.24
N GLN A 59 0.43 -13.08 8.00
CA GLN A 59 0.51 -12.52 6.65
C GLN A 59 1.68 -13.08 5.85
N ARG A 60 2.81 -13.43 6.51
CA ARG A 60 3.89 -14.21 5.87
C ARG A 60 3.42 -15.60 5.46
N ALA A 61 2.50 -16.22 6.21
CA ALA A 61 1.93 -17.52 5.85
C ALA A 61 0.87 -17.42 4.74
N ALA A 62 0.11 -16.31 4.67
CA ALA A 62 -0.78 -16.03 3.55
C ALA A 62 -0.01 -15.75 2.26
N LEU A 63 1.04 -14.92 2.32
CA LEU A 63 1.90 -14.60 1.16
C LEU A 63 2.64 -15.84 0.63
N ARG A 64 3.10 -16.74 1.50
CA ARG A 64 3.68 -18.04 1.10
C ARG A 64 2.66 -18.93 0.39
N ARG A 65 1.38 -18.87 0.77
CA ARG A 65 0.31 -19.64 0.10
C ARG A 65 -0.07 -19.03 -1.24
N THR A 66 -0.13 -17.70 -1.36
CA THR A 66 -0.41 -17.03 -2.64
C THR A 66 0.73 -17.25 -3.64
N ARG A 67 2.01 -17.21 -3.22
CA ARG A 67 3.15 -17.52 -4.10
C ARG A 67 3.26 -19.00 -4.50
N ALA A 68 2.65 -19.92 -3.76
CA ALA A 68 2.61 -21.34 -4.11
C ALA A 68 1.43 -21.69 -5.05
N ALA A 69 0.49 -20.77 -5.25
CA ALA A 69 -0.65 -20.96 -6.16
C ALA A 69 -0.38 -20.45 -7.58
N ASP A 70 0.74 -19.73 -7.79
CA ASP A 70 1.23 -19.24 -9.09
C ASP A 70 2.48 -20.01 -9.58
N ALA A 71 2.68 -21.27 -9.13
CA ALA A 71 3.78 -22.14 -9.53
C ALA A 71 3.30 -23.44 -10.19
#